data_AF-A0A956M219-F1
#
_entry.id   AF-A0A956M219-F1
#
_cell.length_a   1.000
_cell.length_b   1.000
_cell.length_c   1.000
_cell.angle_alpha   90.00
_cell.angle_beta   90.00
_cell.angle_gamma   90.00
#
_symmetry.space_group_name_H-M   'P 1'
#
loop_
_entity.id
_entity.type
_entity.pdbx_description
1 polymer ?
#
loop_
_entity_poly.entity_id
_entity_poly.type
_entity_poly.pdbx_seq_one_letter_code
_entity_poly.pdbx_strand_id
1 'polypeptide(L)'
;MPRTQTAAKTREIIDEPVTVMYARDKDAALRRYFPLVKYVVDKIAAGLPKSIERDDLINTAMIGLFDALEKYDESRGTKFETYAIWRIKGAVLDELRSLDWASRTTRRKARMIEQVCAKLDQKLGRAATEQEMADE
;
A
#
# COMPACT_ATOMS: atom_id res chain seq x y z
N MET A 1 -32.29 -30.55 9.83
CA MET A 1 -31.43 -29.50 10.40
C MET A 1 -29.96 -29.88 10.22
N PRO A 2 -29.23 -29.39 9.20
CA PRO A 2 -27.76 -29.46 9.21
C PRO A 2 -27.18 -28.09 9.57
N ARG A 3 -26.57 -27.98 10.75
CA ARG A 3 -25.77 -26.84 11.19
C ARG A 3 -24.31 -27.09 10.81
N THR A 4 -23.63 -26.00 10.47
CA THR A 4 -22.18 -25.76 10.58
C THR A 4 -21.23 -26.52 9.64
N GLN A 5 -21.11 -26.06 8.39
CA GLN A 5 -19.87 -26.23 7.59
C GLN A 5 -19.27 -24.89 7.09
N THR A 6 -19.82 -23.75 7.52
CA THR A 6 -19.40 -22.43 7.00
C THR A 6 -18.19 -21.83 7.73
N ALA A 7 -17.89 -22.24 8.97
CA ALA A 7 -16.90 -21.56 9.82
C ALA A 7 -15.44 -22.02 9.62
N ALA A 8 -15.19 -23.18 9.01
CA ALA A 8 -13.83 -23.71 8.84
C ALA A 8 -13.06 -22.99 7.71
N LYS A 9 -13.76 -22.63 6.63
CA LYS A 9 -13.16 -22.03 5.43
C LYS A 9 -12.59 -20.62 5.66
N THR A 10 -13.11 -19.90 6.65
CA THR A 10 -12.66 -18.52 6.96
C THR A 10 -11.35 -18.49 7.74
N ARG A 11 -10.98 -19.57 8.44
CA ARG A 11 -9.74 -19.64 9.24
C ARG A 11 -8.52 -20.06 8.42
N GLU A 12 -8.69 -20.90 7.41
CA GLU A 12 -7.58 -21.36 6.55
C GLU A 12 -7.00 -20.23 5.66
N ILE A 13 -7.78 -19.19 5.36
CA ILE A 13 -7.37 -18.08 4.48
C ILE A 13 -6.40 -17.09 5.18
N ILE A 14 -6.30 -17.14 6.51
CA ILE A 14 -5.59 -16.12 7.30
C ILE A 14 -4.09 -16.45 7.43
N ASP A 15 -3.70 -17.70 7.25
CA ASP A 15 -2.31 -18.20 7.41
C ASP A 15 -1.72 -18.74 6.10
N GLU A 16 -2.47 -18.64 4.99
CA GLU A 16 -1.97 -19.03 3.67
C GLU A 16 -1.04 -17.93 3.14
N PRO A 17 0.20 -18.27 2.73
CA PRO A 17 1.12 -17.29 2.21
C PRO A 17 0.53 -16.61 0.97
N VAL A 18 0.69 -15.29 0.90
CA VAL A 18 0.08 -14.44 -0.15
C VAL A 18 0.42 -14.92 -1.56
N THR A 19 1.60 -15.52 -1.74
CA THR A 19 2.06 -16.09 -3.01
C THR A 19 1.21 -17.27 -3.45
N VAL A 20 0.78 -18.13 -2.53
CA VAL A 20 -0.09 -19.28 -2.82
C VAL A 20 -1.51 -18.80 -3.10
N MET A 21 -2.02 -17.85 -2.31
CA MET A 21 -3.32 -17.22 -2.56
C MET A 21 -3.35 -16.58 -3.96
N TYR A 22 -2.32 -15.81 -4.33
CA TYR A 22 -2.21 -15.15 -5.62
C TYR A 22 -2.09 -16.14 -6.78
N ALA A 23 -1.31 -17.22 -6.62
CA ALA A 23 -1.20 -18.27 -7.64
C ALA A 23 -2.52 -19.01 -7.88
N ARG A 24 -3.32 -19.20 -6.82
CA ARG A 24 -4.62 -19.87 -6.88
C ARG A 24 -5.72 -18.97 -7.44
N ASP A 25 -5.81 -17.73 -6.94
CA ASP A 25 -6.85 -16.77 -7.26
C ASP A 25 -6.30 -15.34 -7.16
N LYS A 26 -5.85 -14.82 -8.31
CA LYS A 26 -5.32 -13.46 -8.43
C LYS A 26 -6.33 -12.40 -7.99
N ASP A 27 -7.60 -12.58 -8.35
CA ASP A 27 -8.65 -11.60 -8.05
C ASP A 27 -8.96 -11.57 -6.55
N ALA A 28 -8.97 -12.71 -5.88
CA ALA A 28 -9.14 -12.77 -4.43
C ALA A 28 -7.98 -12.08 -3.69
N ALA A 29 -6.74 -12.32 -4.12
CA ALA A 29 -5.56 -11.66 -3.55
C ALA A 29 -5.62 -10.13 -3.77
N LEU A 30 -5.95 -9.69 -4.98
CA LEU A 30 -6.10 -8.25 -5.27
C LEU A 30 -7.20 -7.60 -4.43
N ARG A 31 -8.38 -8.24 -4.30
CA ARG A 31 -9.49 -7.73 -3.47
C ARG A 31 -9.11 -7.65 -1.99
N ARG A 32 -8.33 -8.62 -1.49
CA ARG A 32 -7.83 -8.66 -0.10
C ARG A 32 -6.98 -7.43 0.22
N TYR A 33 -6.09 -7.05 -0.70
CA TYR A 33 -5.14 -5.94 -0.50
C TYR A 33 -5.58 -4.61 -1.13
N PHE A 34 -6.73 -4.56 -1.81
CA PHE A 34 -7.29 -3.32 -2.34
C PHE A 34 -7.47 -2.19 -1.28
N PRO A 35 -7.89 -2.47 -0.03
CA PRO A 35 -7.92 -1.43 1.01
C PRO A 35 -6.56 -0.79 1.28
N LEU A 36 -5.46 -1.56 1.16
CA LEU A 36 -4.09 -1.05 1.31
C LEU A 36 -3.72 -0.08 0.19
N VAL A 37 -4.13 -0.39 -1.04
CA VAL A 37 -3.97 0.52 -2.19
C VAL A 37 -4.68 1.84 -1.95
N LYS A 38 -5.94 1.80 -1.52
CA LYS A 38 -6.72 3.01 -1.20
C LYS A 38 -6.04 3.86 -0.14
N TYR A 39 -5.58 3.24 0.95
CA TYR A 39 -4.84 3.90 2.02
C TYR A 39 -3.61 4.66 1.50
N VAL A 40 -2.76 3.99 0.71
CA VAL A 40 -1.53 4.60 0.16
C VAL A 40 -1.87 5.76 -0.77
N VAL A 41 -2.87 5.59 -1.64
CA VAL A 41 -3.32 6.64 -2.56
C VAL A 41 -3.87 7.83 -1.80
N ASP A 42 -4.73 7.62 -0.79
CA ASP A 42 -5.32 8.69 0.01
C ASP A 42 -4.24 9.52 0.71
N LYS A 43 -3.18 8.88 1.20
CA LYS A 43 -2.01 9.56 1.78
C LYS A 43 -1.24 10.41 0.79
N ILE A 44 -1.05 9.91 -0.42
CA ILE A 44 -0.35 10.66 -1.47
C ILE A 44 -1.24 11.82 -1.96
N ALA A 45 -2.52 11.55 -2.21
CA ALA A 45 -3.52 12.50 -2.69
C ALA A 45 -3.75 13.67 -1.74
N ALA A 46 -3.63 13.48 -0.43
CA ALA A 46 -3.67 14.58 0.55
C ALA A 46 -2.63 15.68 0.28
N GLY A 47 -1.51 15.34 -0.38
CA GLY A 47 -0.46 16.28 -0.76
C GLY A 47 -0.64 16.90 -2.15
N LEU A 48 -1.58 16.41 -2.97
CA LEU A 48 -1.73 16.74 -4.39
C LEU A 48 -2.78 17.84 -4.65
N PRO A 49 -2.64 18.65 -5.72
CA PRO A 49 -3.63 19.59 -6.20
C PRO A 49 -4.80 18.84 -6.82
N LYS A 50 -5.96 19.49 -6.84
CA LYS A 50 -7.22 18.94 -7.35
C LYS A 50 -7.21 18.61 -8.85
N SER A 51 -6.17 19.00 -9.58
CA SER A 51 -6.00 18.68 -10.99
C SER A 51 -5.61 17.22 -11.24
N ILE A 52 -5.16 16.51 -10.21
CA ILE A 52 -4.79 15.10 -10.32
C ILE A 52 -5.97 14.26 -9.86
N GLU A 53 -6.43 13.36 -10.73
CA GLU A 53 -7.57 12.51 -10.44
C GLU A 53 -7.18 11.35 -9.53
N ARG A 54 -8.01 11.13 -8.50
CA ARG A 54 -7.77 10.07 -7.51
C ARG A 54 -7.87 8.68 -8.15
N ASP A 55 -8.78 8.49 -9.09
CA ASP A 55 -9.02 7.19 -9.71
C ASP A 55 -7.84 6.76 -10.59
N ASP A 56 -7.16 7.72 -11.24
CA ASP A 56 -5.92 7.45 -11.96
C ASP A 56 -4.81 6.96 -11.03
N LEU A 57 -4.67 7.58 -9.85
CA LEU A 57 -3.70 7.13 -8.85
C LEU A 57 -4.01 5.73 -8.33
N ILE A 58 -5.29 5.38 -8.17
CA ILE A 58 -5.71 4.02 -7.79
C ILE A 58 -5.33 3.03 -8.89
N ASN A 59 -5.58 3.35 -10.15
CA ASN A 59 -5.23 2.48 -11.27
C ASN A 59 -3.72 2.22 -11.32
N THR A 60 -2.90 3.26 -11.19
CA THR A 60 -1.44 3.12 -11.13
C THR A 60 -0.98 2.33 -9.90
N ALA A 61 -1.59 2.61 -8.74
CA ALA A 61 -1.29 1.89 -7.50
C ALA A 61 -1.60 0.40 -7.60
N MET A 62 -2.66 0.02 -8.32
CA MET A 62 -3.02 -1.38 -8.57
C MET A 62 -1.97 -2.11 -9.38
N ILE A 63 -1.34 -1.44 -10.36
CA ILE A 63 -0.21 -2.01 -11.11
C ILE A 63 0.97 -2.28 -10.15
N GLY A 64 1.24 -1.35 -9.24
CA GLY A 64 2.28 -1.53 -8.21
C GLY A 64 1.98 -2.68 -7.25
N LEU A 65 0.71 -2.89 -6.86
CA LEU A 65 0.29 -4.03 -6.04
C LEU A 65 0.44 -5.35 -6.80
N PHE A 66 0.08 -5.39 -8.07
CA PHE A 66 0.23 -6.57 -8.91
C PHE A 66 1.70 -7.00 -9.00
N ASP A 67 2.59 -6.05 -9.27
CA ASP A 67 4.03 -6.30 -9.32
C ASP A 67 4.61 -6.70 -7.95
N ALA A 68 4.04 -6.17 -6.86
CA ALA A 68 4.38 -6.62 -5.52
C ALA A 68 3.98 -8.08 -5.29
N LEU A 69 2.78 -8.49 -5.70
CA LEU A 69 2.31 -9.88 -5.57
C LEU A 69 3.15 -10.85 -6.39
N GLU A 70 3.58 -10.46 -7.59
CA GLU A 70 4.41 -11.33 -8.45
C GLU A 70 5.85 -11.49 -7.94
N LYS A 71 6.44 -10.43 -7.37
CA LYS A 71 7.86 -10.41 -6.99
C LYS A 71 8.11 -10.60 -5.50
N TYR A 72 7.07 -10.75 -4.70
CA TYR A 72 7.23 -10.93 -3.26
C TYR A 72 7.88 -12.28 -2.97
N ASP A 73 8.87 -12.24 -2.09
CA ASP A 73 9.66 -13.39 -1.66
C ASP A 73 9.62 -13.46 -0.13
N GLU A 74 8.88 -14.44 0.36
CA GLU A 74 8.65 -14.66 1.80
C GLU A 74 9.93 -15.08 2.53
N SER A 75 10.93 -15.64 1.83
CA SER A 75 12.21 -16.04 2.42
C SER A 75 13.01 -14.85 2.98
N ARG A 76 12.66 -13.62 2.58
CA ARG A 76 13.29 -12.38 3.06
C ARG A 76 12.81 -11.92 4.43
N GLY A 77 11.81 -12.59 5.03
CA GLY A 77 11.37 -12.34 6.40
C GLY A 77 10.62 -11.01 6.61
N THR A 78 10.30 -10.27 5.55
CA THR A 78 9.49 -9.05 5.61
C THR A 78 8.04 -9.37 5.33
N LYS A 79 7.10 -8.84 6.11
CA LYS A 79 5.66 -8.98 5.83
C LYS A 79 5.31 -8.41 4.45
N PHE A 80 4.36 -9.06 3.77
CA PHE A 80 3.91 -8.63 2.45
C PHE A 80 3.37 -7.20 2.44
N GLU A 81 2.59 -6.80 3.46
CA GLU A 81 2.01 -5.46 3.53
C GLU A 81 3.10 -4.39 3.52
N THR A 82 4.19 -4.61 4.27
CA THR A 82 5.33 -3.70 4.30
C THR A 82 5.96 -3.58 2.92
N TYR A 83 6.21 -4.71 2.25
CA TYR A 83 6.78 -4.72 0.90
C TYR A 83 5.84 -4.02 -0.12
N ALA A 84 4.56 -4.36 -0.09
CA ALA A 84 3.55 -3.84 -1.00
C ALA A 84 3.40 -2.32 -0.90
N ILE A 85 3.42 -1.76 0.32
CA ILE A 85 3.36 -0.29 0.52
C ILE A 85 4.47 0.41 -0.26
N TRP A 86 5.71 -0.08 -0.19
CA TRP A 86 6.84 0.52 -0.91
C TRP A 86 6.68 0.41 -2.43
N ARG A 87 6.19 -0.72 -2.95
CA ARG A 87 5.97 -0.93 -4.39
C ARG A 87 4.84 -0.06 -4.93
N ILE A 88 3.71 -0.02 -4.23
CA ILE A 88 2.54 0.80 -4.59
C ILE A 88 2.94 2.28 -4.61
N LYS A 89 3.59 2.76 -3.54
CA LYS A 89 4.06 4.14 -3.46
C LYS A 89 5.04 4.48 -4.58
N GLY A 90 5.96 3.56 -4.91
CA GLY A 90 6.90 3.71 -6.02
C GLY A 90 6.18 3.94 -7.35
N ALA A 91 5.24 3.05 -7.70
CA ALA A 91 4.48 3.13 -8.95
C ALA A 91 3.71 4.46 -9.08
N VAL A 92 3.02 4.89 -8.02
CA VAL A 92 2.28 6.16 -8.02
C VAL A 92 3.22 7.36 -8.15
N LEU A 93 4.35 7.35 -7.44
CA LEU A 93 5.32 8.45 -7.52
C LEU A 93 5.99 8.53 -8.90
N ASP A 94 6.20 7.40 -9.57
CA ASP A 94 6.76 7.36 -10.92
C ASP A 94 5.79 7.93 -11.96
N GLU A 95 4.50 7.61 -11.86
CA GLU A 95 3.46 8.22 -12.70
C GLU A 95 3.32 9.71 -12.43
N LEU A 96 3.35 10.13 -11.17
CA LEU A 96 3.34 11.55 -10.83
C LEU A 96 4.57 12.31 -11.36
N ARG A 97 5.72 11.63 -11.55
CA ARG A 97 6.90 12.25 -12.17
C ARG A 97 6.71 12.42 -13.68
N SER A 98 6.04 11.48 -14.36
CA SER A 98 5.77 11.59 -15.80
C SER A 98 4.84 12.77 -16.11
N LEU A 99 3.94 13.10 -15.17
CA LEU A 99 2.98 14.21 -15.25
C LEU A 99 3.56 15.60 -14.84
N ASP A 100 4.88 15.71 -14.64
CA ASP A 100 5.60 16.93 -14.23
C ASP A 100 5.07 17.61 -12.94
N TRP A 101 4.49 16.83 -12.02
CA TRP A 101 3.79 17.36 -10.84
C TRP A 101 4.70 18.11 -9.84
N ALA A 102 6.00 17.82 -9.84
CA ALA A 102 6.94 18.27 -8.83
C ALA A 102 7.51 19.68 -9.08
N SER A 103 6.65 20.69 -9.21
CA SER A 103 7.09 22.07 -8.99
C SER A 103 7.67 22.23 -7.56
N ARG A 104 8.56 23.21 -7.35
CA ARG A 104 9.41 23.36 -6.14
C ARG A 104 8.65 23.25 -4.80
N THR A 105 7.41 23.73 -4.74
CA THR A 105 6.59 23.80 -3.51
C THR A 105 6.13 22.42 -3.05
N THR A 106 5.74 21.58 -4.00
CA THR A 106 5.34 20.19 -3.80
C THR A 106 6.51 19.32 -3.29
N ARG A 107 7.70 19.50 -3.88
CA ARG A 107 8.93 18.81 -3.44
C ARG A 107 9.27 19.10 -1.97
N ARG A 108 8.93 20.31 -1.49
CA ARG A 108 9.15 20.72 -0.11
C ARG A 108 8.20 20.00 0.86
N LYS A 109 6.93 19.84 0.50
CA LYS A 109 5.94 19.09 1.30
C LYS A 109 6.23 17.59 1.34
N ALA A 110 6.62 16.99 0.21
CA ALA A 110 6.98 15.56 0.16
C ALA A 110 8.18 15.23 1.08
N ARG A 111 9.23 16.07 1.06
CA ARG A 111 10.36 15.95 1.99
C ARG A 111 9.95 16.10 3.46
N MET A 112 8.97 16.96 3.75
CA MET A 112 8.48 17.15 5.11
C MET A 112 7.79 15.89 5.63
N ILE A 113 6.96 15.25 4.81
CA ILE A 113 6.31 13.98 5.15
C ILE A 113 7.35 12.88 5.35
N GLU A 114 8.33 12.75 4.46
CA GLU A 114 9.42 11.78 4.62
C GLU A 114 10.22 11.99 5.91
N GLN A 115 10.47 13.24 6.29
CA GLN A 115 11.16 13.57 7.54
C GLN A 115 10.31 13.24 8.78
N VAL A 116 9.00 13.47 8.72
CA VAL A 116 8.08 13.12 9.82
C VAL A 116 7.97 11.60 9.96
N CYS A 117 7.82 10.88 8.84
CA CYS A 117 7.87 9.41 8.84
C CYS A 117 9.18 8.90 9.44
N ALA A 118 10.33 9.38 8.97
CA ALA A 118 11.63 8.93 9.45
C ALA A 118 11.85 9.24 10.94
N LYS A 119 11.37 10.41 11.42
CA LYS A 119 11.44 10.76 12.84
C LYS A 119 10.57 9.87 13.69
N LEU A 120 9.33 9.60 13.26
CA LEU A 120 8.40 8.75 14.00
C LEU A 120 8.87 7.30 13.99
N ASP A 121 9.37 6.79 12.88
CA ASP A 121 9.95 5.44 12.79
C ASP A 121 11.16 5.29 13.72
N GLN A 122 12.02 6.32 13.80
CA GLN A 122 13.18 6.32 14.69
C GLN A 122 12.79 6.45 16.17
N LYS A 123 11.69 7.16 16.48
CA LYS A 123 11.16 7.37 17.83
C LYS A 123 10.38 6.15 18.34
N LEU A 124 9.70 5.43 17.44
CA LEU A 124 8.82 4.31 17.76
C LEU A 124 9.50 2.94 17.59
N GLY A 125 10.60 2.86 16.83
CA GLY A 125 11.29 1.59 16.54
C GLY A 125 10.49 0.63 15.66
N ARG A 126 9.37 1.10 15.10
CA ARG A 126 8.43 0.42 14.21
C ARG A 126 7.85 1.45 13.24
N ALA A 127 7.27 0.98 12.13
CA ALA A 127 6.58 1.87 11.19
C ALA A 127 5.49 2.69 11.91
N ALA A 128 5.53 4.01 11.72
CA ALA A 128 4.58 4.95 12.31
C ALA A 128 3.17 4.72 11.77
N THR A 129 2.19 4.70 12.67
CA THR A 129 0.79 4.58 12.28
C THR A 129 0.23 5.89 11.77
N GLU A 130 -0.87 5.80 11.04
CA GLU A 130 -1.44 6.92 10.30
C GLU A 130 -1.88 8.11 11.16
N GLN A 131 -2.30 7.80 12.39
CA GLN A 131 -2.74 8.73 13.44
C GLN A 131 -1.54 9.42 14.09
N GLU A 132 -0.47 8.67 14.39
CA GLU A 132 0.77 9.22 14.95
C GLU A 132 1.46 10.21 14.00
N MET A 133 1.28 10.05 12.67
CA MET A 133 1.80 11.00 11.68
C MET A 133 0.96 12.28 11.52
N ALA A 134 -0.29 12.30 11.99
CA ALA A 134 -1.20 13.44 11.83
C ALA A 134 -1.16 14.40 13.02
N ASP A 135 -0.77 13.89 14.19
CA ASP A 135 -0.70 14.66 15.45
C ASP A 135 0.66 15.39 15.64
N GLU A 136 1.62 15.21 14.73
CA GLU A 136 2.99 15.78 14.80
C GLU A 136 3.30 16.69 13.60
#